data_AF-R7U215-F1
#
_entry.id   AF-R7U215-F1
#
_cell.length_a   1.000
_cell.length_b   1.000
_cell.length_c   1.000
_cell.angle_alpha   90.00
_cell.angle_beta   90.00
_cell.angle_gamma   90.00
#
_symmetry.space_group_name_H-M   'P 1'
#
loop_
_entity.id
_entity.type
_entity.pdbx_description
1 polymer ?
#
loop_
_entity_poly.entity_id
_entity_poly.type
_entity_poly.pdbx_seq_one_letter_code
_entity_poly.pdbx_strand_id
1 'polypeptide(L)'
;MLAKMRKQFVEILLEMGFLKSSNPFDRDVNRNSDNEKLVRAALCAGLYPNVAKIVPDTARPGSKRPLKLNTKTDYKVALNPSSINETEREFPSLWLVYYLKMKTAKIYLYDCTAVSPYSLLLFGGHISMRKDKGDNCVVVDDWIMFKCSPQTARLVKELRSELNNLL
;
A
#
# COMPACT_ATOMS: atom_id res chain seq x y z
N MET A 1 -11.59 8.96 -22.52
CA MET A 1 -10.58 9.74 -21.75
C MET A 1 -9.46 8.84 -21.19
N LEU A 2 -9.75 7.86 -20.33
CA LEU A 2 -8.73 7.01 -19.69
C LEU A 2 -7.84 6.23 -20.68
N ALA A 3 -8.39 5.67 -21.76
CA ALA A 3 -7.60 4.98 -22.77
C ALA A 3 -6.57 5.90 -23.47
N LYS A 4 -6.92 7.19 -23.65
CA LYS A 4 -6.01 8.21 -24.20
C LYS A 4 -4.89 8.52 -23.20
N MET A 5 -5.22 8.71 -21.92
CA MET A 5 -4.22 8.94 -20.87
C MET A 5 -3.26 7.76 -20.73
N ARG A 6 -3.76 6.52 -20.80
CA ARG A 6 -2.91 5.33 -20.80
C ARG A 6 -1.91 5.35 -21.96
N LYS A 7 -2.36 5.71 -23.16
CA LYS A 7 -1.46 5.81 -24.32
C LYS A 7 -0.37 6.87 -24.09
N GLN A 8 -0.75 8.03 -23.55
CA GLN A 8 0.20 9.09 -23.21
C GLN A 8 1.23 8.64 -22.17
N PHE A 9 0.83 7.90 -21.13
CA PHE A 9 1.80 7.35 -20.18
C PHE A 9 2.77 6.35 -20.82
N VAL A 10 2.29 5.51 -21.74
CA VAL A 10 3.16 4.58 -22.48
C VAL A 10 4.16 5.32 -23.36
N GLU A 11 3.73 6.37 -24.06
CA GLU A 11 4.60 7.22 -24.88
C GLU A 11 5.71 7.86 -24.02
N ILE A 12 5.36 8.43 -22.86
CA ILE A 12 6.33 9.02 -21.93
C ILE A 12 7.33 7.98 -21.41
N LEU A 13 6.87 6.78 -21.02
CA LEU A 13 7.74 5.72 -20.53
C LEU A 13 8.66 5.14 -21.60
N LEU A 14 8.22 5.16 -22.86
CA LEU A 14 9.04 4.79 -24.01
C LEU A 14 10.14 5.83 -24.25
N GLU A 15 9.80 7.12 -24.21
CA GLU A 15 10.77 8.22 -24.35
C GLU A 15 11.83 8.21 -23.24
N MET A 16 11.45 7.85 -22.01
CA MET A 16 12.37 7.70 -20.88
C MET A 16 13.22 6.42 -20.94
N GLY A 17 12.96 5.51 -21.89
CA GLY A 17 13.70 4.25 -22.04
C GLY A 17 13.28 3.11 -21.10
N PHE A 18 12.15 3.25 -20.37
CA PHE A 18 11.62 2.19 -19.52
C PHE A 18 10.86 1.11 -20.30
N LEU A 19 10.33 1.46 -21.47
CA LEU A 19 9.63 0.53 -22.36
C LEU A 19 10.38 0.38 -23.68
N LYS A 20 10.18 -0.76 -24.35
CA LYS A 20 10.71 -1.04 -25.69
C LYS A 20 9.67 -0.92 -26.80
N SER A 21 8.41 -0.73 -26.42
CA SER A 21 7.25 -0.83 -27.28
C SER A 21 6.23 0.24 -26.89
N SER A 22 5.59 0.85 -27.89
CA SER A 22 4.49 1.81 -27.71
C SER A 22 3.13 1.13 -27.56
N ASN A 23 3.07 -0.21 -27.67
CA ASN A 23 1.84 -0.97 -27.49
C ASN A 23 1.56 -1.19 -25.99
N PRO A 24 0.47 -0.65 -25.43
CA PRO A 24 0.12 -0.85 -24.01
C PRO A 24 -0.18 -2.31 -23.65
N PHE A 25 -0.47 -3.15 -24.65
CA PHE A 25 -0.79 -4.57 -24.49
C PHE A 25 0.36 -5.49 -24.88
N ASP A 26 1.58 -4.95 -25.00
CA ASP A 26 2.76 -5.76 -25.26
C ASP A 26 2.93 -6.83 -24.17
N ARG A 27 3.12 -8.07 -24.60
CA ARG A 27 3.14 -9.24 -23.71
C ARG A 27 4.35 -9.22 -22.77
N ASP A 28 5.49 -8.73 -23.24
CA ASP A 28 6.74 -8.79 -22.47
C ASP A 28 6.70 -7.83 -21.27
N VAL A 29 6.09 -6.66 -21.46
CA VAL A 29 5.93 -5.65 -20.39
C VAL A 29 4.74 -5.97 -19.47
N ASN A 30 3.75 -6.74 -19.95
CA ASN A 30 2.56 -7.13 -19.19
C ASN A 30 2.62 -8.54 -18.59
N ARG A 31 3.78 -9.21 -18.59
CA ARG A 31 3.93 -10.59 -18.06
C ARG A 31 3.41 -10.80 -16.64
N ASN A 32 3.32 -9.74 -15.83
CA ASN A 32 2.90 -9.77 -14.43
C ASN A 32 1.54 -9.09 -14.19
N SER A 33 0.81 -8.68 -15.25
CA SER A 33 -0.40 -7.85 -15.11
C SER A 33 -1.56 -8.59 -14.41
N ASP A 34 -1.60 -9.92 -14.48
CA ASP A 34 -2.59 -10.76 -13.78
C ASP A 34 -2.18 -11.10 -12.33
N ASN A 35 -0.95 -10.77 -11.91
CA ASN A 35 -0.49 -11.00 -10.55
C ASN A 35 -0.94 -9.88 -9.62
N GLU A 36 -2.11 -10.06 -9.01
CA GLU A 36 -2.74 -9.07 -8.14
C GLU A 36 -1.82 -8.59 -7.00
N LYS A 37 -0.99 -9.46 -6.42
CA LYS A 37 -0.06 -9.09 -5.34
C LYS A 37 0.98 -8.09 -5.83
N LEU A 38 1.48 -8.25 -7.06
CA LEU A 38 2.44 -7.32 -7.66
C LEU A 38 1.76 -6.00 -8.06
N VAL A 39 0.54 -6.05 -8.61
CA VAL A 39 -0.22 -4.83 -8.93
C VAL A 39 -0.52 -4.01 -7.67
N ARG A 40 -0.94 -4.66 -6.58
CA ARG A 40 -1.13 -4.01 -5.26
C ARG A 40 0.18 -3.44 -4.71
N ALA A 41 1.31 -4.09 -4.95
CA ALA A 41 2.61 -3.59 -4.54
C ALA A 41 3.04 -2.34 -5.35
N ALA A 42 2.78 -2.32 -6.67
CA ALA A 42 2.99 -1.14 -7.51
C ALA A 42 2.08 0.03 -7.11
N LEU A 43 0.80 -0.24 -6.80
CA LEU A 43 -0.10 0.77 -6.23
C LEU A 43 0.41 1.30 -4.89
N CYS A 44 0.96 0.43 -4.05
CA CYS A 44 1.59 0.85 -2.80
C CYS A 44 2.74 1.82 -3.05
N ALA A 45 3.59 1.57 -4.04
CA ALA A 45 4.69 2.47 -4.41
C ALA A 45 4.19 3.84 -4.89
N GLY A 46 3.11 3.87 -5.68
CA GLY A 46 2.57 5.13 -6.21
C GLY A 46 1.72 5.94 -5.22
N LEU A 47 1.11 5.30 -4.22
CA LEU A 47 0.21 5.96 -3.26
C LEU A 47 0.85 6.22 -1.91
N TYR A 48 1.99 5.60 -1.58
CA TYR A 48 2.73 5.95 -0.38
C TYR A 48 3.12 7.45 -0.41
N PRO A 49 2.98 8.22 0.69
CA PRO A 49 2.77 7.82 2.10
C PRO A 49 1.29 7.76 2.55
N ASN A 50 0.32 7.77 1.64
CA ASN A 50 -1.11 7.73 1.98
C ASN A 50 -1.53 6.32 2.43
N VAL A 51 -1.29 6.03 3.70
CA VAL A 51 -1.55 4.72 4.32
C VAL A 51 -2.53 4.86 5.47
N ALA A 52 -3.42 3.88 5.60
CA ALA A 52 -4.34 3.72 6.72
C ALA A 52 -4.19 2.32 7.34
N LYS A 53 -4.33 2.24 8.66
CA LYS A 53 -4.34 1.01 9.45
C LYS A 53 -5.76 0.69 9.89
N ILE A 54 -6.20 -0.52 9.59
CA ILE A 54 -7.42 -1.11 10.15
C ILE A 54 -7.14 -1.44 11.62
N VAL A 55 -8.00 -0.97 12.52
CA VAL A 55 -7.96 -1.28 13.94
C VAL A 55 -8.95 -2.41 14.22
N PRO A 56 -8.49 -3.65 14.50
CA PRO A 56 -9.38 -4.76 14.79
C PRO A 56 -10.23 -4.49 16.04
N ASP A 57 -11.52 -4.82 15.98
CA ASP A 57 -12.38 -4.81 17.18
C ASP A 57 -12.25 -6.15 17.90
N THR A 58 -11.25 -6.26 18.78
CA THR A 58 -10.96 -7.49 19.53
C THR A 58 -12.02 -7.83 20.58
N ALA A 59 -12.89 -6.88 20.93
CA ALA A 59 -13.93 -7.10 21.94
C ALA A 59 -15.16 -7.83 21.39
N ARG A 60 -15.42 -7.75 20.08
CA ARG A 60 -16.58 -8.39 19.43
C ARG A 60 -16.23 -8.85 18.01
N PRO A 61 -15.61 -10.03 17.87
CA PRO A 61 -15.39 -10.66 16.57
C PRO A 61 -16.72 -10.79 15.80
N GLY A 62 -16.75 -10.43 14.52
CA GLY A 62 -17.96 -10.54 13.67
C GLY A 62 -18.99 -9.40 13.83
N SER A 63 -18.64 -8.33 14.57
CA SER A 63 -19.49 -7.15 14.69
C SER A 63 -19.72 -6.43 13.34
N LYS A 64 -20.98 -6.15 13.01
CA LYS A 64 -21.37 -5.33 11.84
C LYS A 64 -21.04 -3.84 11.96
N ARG A 65 -20.37 -3.42 13.04
CA ARG A 65 -20.00 -2.01 13.26
C ARG A 65 -19.07 -1.51 12.13
N PRO A 66 -19.10 -0.20 11.85
CA PRO A 66 -18.21 0.39 10.88
C PRO A 66 -16.74 0.18 11.25
N LEU A 67 -15.91 -0.06 10.23
CA LEU A 67 -14.47 -0.21 10.38
C LEU A 67 -13.85 1.02 11.04
N LYS A 68 -12.94 0.81 11.98
CA LYS A 68 -12.13 1.87 12.57
C LYS A 68 -10.79 1.93 11.84
N LEU A 69 -10.52 3.05 11.19
CA LEU A 69 -9.25 3.30 10.51
C LEU A 69 -8.48 4.43 11.19
N ASN A 70 -7.16 4.32 11.18
CA ASN A 70 -6.26 5.41 11.56
C ASN A 70 -5.25 5.65 10.43
N THR A 71 -4.95 6.90 10.13
CA THR A 71 -3.80 7.28 9.29
C THR A 71 -2.68 7.78 10.20
N LYS A 72 -1.52 8.14 9.60
CA LYS A 72 -0.42 8.77 10.35
C LYS A 72 -0.85 10.08 11.03
N THR A 73 -1.70 10.86 10.37
CA THR A 73 -2.08 12.21 10.79
C THR A 73 -3.43 12.28 11.49
N ASP A 74 -4.34 11.36 11.17
CA ASP A 74 -5.73 11.43 11.61
C ASP A 74 -6.15 10.11 12.28
N TYR A 75 -6.70 10.23 13.48
CA TYR A 75 -7.35 9.11 14.17
C TYR A 75 -8.83 9.07 13.82
N LYS A 76 -9.44 7.88 13.78
CA LYS A 76 -10.88 7.67 13.51
C LYS A 76 -11.34 8.13 12.11
N VAL A 77 -10.62 7.69 11.10
CA VAL A 77 -11.02 7.83 9.69
C VAL A 77 -12.05 6.74 9.33
N ALA A 78 -12.98 7.05 8.45
CA ALA A 78 -13.98 6.11 7.93
C ALA A 78 -13.76 5.87 6.42
N LEU A 79 -14.28 4.75 5.92
CA LEU A 79 -14.42 4.55 4.46
C LEU A 79 -15.66 5.30 3.98
N ASN A 80 -15.56 5.89 2.78
CA ASN A 80 -16.72 6.50 2.16
C ASN A 80 -17.76 5.42 1.80
N PRO A 81 -19.08 5.68 1.96
CA PRO A 81 -20.14 4.76 1.54
C PRO A 81 -20.07 4.31 0.06
N SER A 82 -19.43 5.08 -0.82
CA SER A 82 -19.23 4.69 -2.22
C SER A 82 -18.07 3.74 -2.44
N SER A 83 -17.23 3.49 -1.42
CA SER A 83 -16.09 2.59 -1.53
C SER A 83 -16.56 1.14 -1.46
N ILE A 84 -16.04 0.29 -2.35
CA ILE A 84 -16.31 -1.15 -2.31
C ILE A 84 -15.89 -1.81 -0.99
N ASN A 85 -14.93 -1.20 -0.28
CA ASN A 85 -14.40 -1.71 0.98
C ASN A 85 -15.24 -1.28 2.20
N GLU A 86 -16.26 -0.42 2.03
CA GLU A 86 -17.08 0.03 3.17
C GLU A 86 -17.85 -1.13 3.82
N THR A 87 -18.32 -2.07 3.00
CA THR A 87 -19.07 -3.26 3.44
C THR A 87 -18.18 -4.46 3.74
N GLU A 88 -16.91 -4.42 3.30
CA GLU A 88 -15.93 -5.48 3.50
C GLU A 88 -15.51 -5.59 4.97
N ARG A 89 -15.38 -6.81 5.48
CA ARG A 89 -14.96 -7.09 6.87
C ARG A 89 -13.75 -8.00 6.93
N GLU A 90 -13.44 -8.70 5.84
CA GLU A 90 -12.30 -9.59 5.73
C GLU A 90 -11.28 -8.99 4.78
N PHE A 91 -10.16 -8.53 5.33
CA PHE A 91 -9.05 -8.01 4.54
C PHE A 91 -7.85 -8.95 4.61
N PRO A 92 -7.11 -9.12 3.51
CA PRO A 92 -5.89 -9.93 3.49
C PRO A 92 -4.75 -9.33 4.34
N SER A 93 -4.91 -8.08 4.77
CA SER A 93 -3.95 -7.31 5.58
C SER A 93 -4.68 -6.20 6.32
N LEU A 94 -4.11 -5.75 7.44
CA LEU A 94 -4.62 -4.60 8.21
C LEU A 94 -4.19 -3.25 7.62
N TRP A 95 -3.53 -3.23 6.47
CA TRP A 95 -2.98 -2.02 5.88
C TRP A 95 -3.64 -1.72 4.54
N LEU A 96 -4.07 -0.47 4.41
CA LEU A 96 -4.68 0.08 3.21
C LEU A 96 -3.81 1.23 2.69
N VAL A 97 -3.68 1.36 1.38
CA VAL A 97 -3.27 2.61 0.73
C VAL A 97 -4.50 3.31 0.15
N TYR A 98 -4.47 4.63 0.07
CA TYR A 98 -5.57 5.44 -0.47
C TYR A 98 -5.04 6.57 -1.35
N TYR A 99 -5.87 7.08 -2.27
CA TYR A 99 -5.58 8.27 -3.06
C TYR A 99 -6.35 9.48 -2.51
N LEU A 100 -7.69 9.41 -2.47
CA LEU A 100 -8.51 10.56 -2.07
C LEU A 100 -9.00 10.47 -0.61
N LYS A 101 -8.58 11.47 0.19
CA LYS A 101 -9.08 11.74 1.55
C LYS A 101 -9.81 13.07 1.59
N MET A 102 -11.05 13.10 2.07
CA MET A 102 -11.83 14.33 2.21
C MET A 102 -12.52 14.41 3.57
N LYS A 103 -12.67 15.63 4.08
CA LYS A 103 -13.42 15.92 5.30
C LYS A 103 -14.74 16.58 4.94
N THR A 104 -15.84 15.93 5.31
CA THR A 104 -17.19 16.50 5.27
C THR A 104 -17.74 16.52 6.70
N ALA A 105 -18.68 15.63 7.04
CA ALA A 105 -19.13 15.39 8.41
C ALA A 105 -18.09 14.60 9.23
N LYS A 106 -17.36 13.69 8.57
CA LYS A 106 -16.22 12.92 9.11
C LYS A 106 -15.10 12.95 8.08
N ILE A 107 -13.92 12.43 8.45
CA ILE A 107 -12.85 12.20 7.49
C ILE A 107 -13.11 10.86 6.79
N TYR A 108 -13.18 10.89 5.47
CA TYR A 108 -13.47 9.75 4.62
C TYR A 108 -12.32 9.46 3.66
N LEU A 109 -11.99 8.17 3.50
CA LEU A 109 -11.20 7.66 2.38
C LEU A 109 -12.17 7.19 1.29
N TYR A 110 -12.06 7.73 0.08
CA TYR A 110 -12.98 7.43 -1.02
C TYR A 110 -12.60 6.15 -1.76
N ASP A 111 -11.31 5.99 -1.98
CA ASP A 111 -10.70 4.85 -2.63
C ASP A 111 -9.62 4.30 -1.71
N CYS A 112 -9.53 2.98 -1.66
CA CYS A 112 -8.46 2.32 -0.93
C CYS A 112 -8.22 0.91 -1.45
N THR A 113 -7.01 0.41 -1.24
CA THR A 113 -6.60 -0.94 -1.62
C THR A 113 -5.83 -1.57 -0.48
N ALA A 114 -6.18 -2.80 -0.12
CA ALA A 114 -5.46 -3.56 0.88
C ALA A 114 -4.11 -4.03 0.33
N VAL A 115 -3.03 -3.70 1.05
CA VAL A 115 -1.65 -3.99 0.65
C VAL A 115 -0.96 -4.85 1.68
N SER A 116 0.01 -5.65 1.21
CA SER A 116 0.80 -6.48 2.11
C SER A 116 1.73 -5.62 2.97
N PRO A 117 2.06 -6.07 4.19
CA PRO A 117 3.16 -5.52 5.00
C PRO A 117 4.46 -5.36 4.22
N TYR A 118 4.79 -6.35 3.38
CA TYR A 118 6.02 -6.38 2.60
C TYR A 118 6.07 -5.27 1.54
N SER A 119 4.93 -4.92 0.95
CA SER A 119 4.83 -3.80 0.01
C SER A 119 5.19 -2.47 0.69
N LEU A 120 4.70 -2.25 1.92
CA LEU A 120 5.03 -1.07 2.71
C LEU A 120 6.47 -1.06 3.21
N LEU A 121 7.03 -2.24 3.52
CA LEU A 121 8.45 -2.36 3.88
C LEU A 121 9.37 -2.00 2.72
N LEU A 122 9.04 -2.48 1.51
CA LEU A 122 9.87 -2.27 0.32
C LEU A 122 9.77 -0.84 -0.22
N PHE A 123 8.55 -0.31 -0.35
CA PHE A 123 8.28 0.98 -1.00
C PHE A 123 7.93 2.13 -0.04
N GLY A 124 7.89 1.87 1.26
CA GLY A 124 7.58 2.90 2.24
C GLY A 124 8.75 3.85 2.51
N GLY A 125 8.69 4.59 3.61
CA GLY A 125 9.71 5.55 4.01
C GLY A 125 10.82 4.94 4.85
N HIS A 126 11.43 5.72 5.74
CA HIS A 126 12.62 5.30 6.48
C HIS A 126 12.37 4.03 7.32
N ILE A 127 13.30 3.07 7.24
CA ILE A 127 13.23 1.81 8.02
C ILE A 127 14.11 1.92 9.26
N SER A 128 13.52 1.70 10.43
CA SER A 128 14.22 1.54 11.69
C SER A 128 13.90 0.18 12.34
N MET A 129 14.84 -0.32 13.16
CA MET A 129 14.59 -1.49 13.99
C MET A 129 14.27 -1.02 15.41
N ARG A 130 13.20 -1.54 16.00
CA ARG A 130 12.82 -1.30 17.38
C ARG A 130 12.51 -2.63 18.08
N LYS A 131 12.59 -2.64 19.40
CA LYS A 131 12.08 -3.77 20.20
C LYS A 131 10.72 -3.37 20.78
N ASP A 132 9.72 -4.21 20.60
CA ASP A 132 8.40 -4.07 21.24
C ASP A 132 8.15 -5.29 22.12
N LYS A 133 8.04 -5.08 23.44
CA LYS A 133 7.81 -6.15 24.43
C LYS A 133 8.76 -7.34 24.32
N GLY A 134 10.01 -7.10 23.91
CA GLY A 134 11.05 -8.12 23.73
C GLY A 134 11.18 -8.65 22.29
N ASP A 135 10.17 -8.44 21.44
CA ASP A 135 10.20 -8.86 20.04
C ASP A 135 10.91 -7.83 19.16
N ASN A 136 11.70 -8.32 18.21
CA ASN A 136 12.27 -7.45 17.17
C ASN A 136 11.17 -7.01 16.20
N CYS A 137 11.11 -5.71 15.94
CA CYS A 137 10.15 -5.09 15.07
C CYS A 137 10.86 -4.20 14.06
N VAL A 138 10.37 -4.23 12.82
CA VAL A 138 10.73 -3.25 11.81
C VAL A 138 9.66 -2.18 11.79
N VAL A 139 10.10 -0.92 11.82
CA VAL A 139 9.22 0.24 11.82
C VAL A 139 9.52 1.07 10.59
N VAL A 140 8.49 1.27 9.76
CA VAL A 140 8.53 2.17 8.61
C VAL A 140 7.94 3.51 9.04
N ASP A 141 8.70 4.57 8.83
CA ASP A 141 8.26 5.96 9.02
C ASP A 141 7.78 6.30 10.44
N ASP A 142 8.33 5.57 11.42
CA ASP A 142 8.08 5.67 12.86
C ASP A 142 6.67 5.33 13.36
N TRP A 143 5.80 4.77 12.50
CA TRP A 143 4.43 4.39 12.92
C TRP A 143 3.93 3.06 12.36
N ILE A 144 4.44 2.62 11.20
CA ILE A 144 4.06 1.33 10.60
C ILE A 144 4.98 0.26 11.18
N MET A 145 4.49 -0.44 12.20
CA MET A 145 5.27 -1.46 12.90
C MET A 145 4.87 -2.86 12.47
N PHE A 146 5.88 -3.69 12.17
CA PHE A 146 5.75 -5.10 11.87
C PHE A 146 6.66 -5.92 12.77
N LYS A 147 6.10 -6.94 13.43
CA LYS A 147 6.89 -7.94 14.14
C LYS A 147 7.55 -8.85 13.10
N CYS A 148 8.86 -9.05 13.21
CA CYS A 148 9.56 -9.96 12.32
C CYS A 148 10.84 -10.49 12.97
N SER A 149 11.36 -11.60 12.43
CA SER A 149 12.66 -12.09 12.86
C SER A 149 13.78 -11.10 12.48
N PRO A 150 14.92 -11.10 13.19
CA PRO A 150 16.09 -10.32 12.81
C PRO A 150 16.58 -10.62 11.39
N GLN A 151 16.44 -11.87 10.94
CA GLN A 151 16.86 -12.30 9.60
C GLN A 151 15.99 -11.65 8.53
N THR A 152 14.66 -11.67 8.69
CA THR A 152 13.74 -11.01 7.76
C THR A 152 13.97 -9.50 7.72
N ALA A 153 14.22 -8.87 8.87
CA ALA A 153 14.52 -7.44 8.94
C ALA A 153 15.78 -7.07 8.15
N ARG A 154 16.86 -7.84 8.28
CA ARG A 154 18.11 -7.64 7.51
C ARG A 154 17.88 -7.83 6.02
N LEU A 155 17.23 -8.93 5.63
CA LEU A 155 16.94 -9.22 4.22
C LEU A 155 16.14 -8.10 3.56
N VAL A 156 15.11 -7.59 4.22
CA VAL A 156 14.30 -6.47 3.69
C VAL A 156 15.14 -5.20 3.52
N LYS A 157 16.03 -4.91 4.48
CA LYS A 157 16.92 -3.75 4.40
C LYS A 157 17.90 -3.86 3.23
N GLU A 158 18.51 -5.03 3.06
CA GLU A 158 19.43 -5.32 1.95
C GLU A 158 18.71 -5.25 0.60
N LEU A 159 17.57 -5.93 0.46
CA LEU A 159 16.76 -5.92 -0.76
C LEU A 159 16.36 -4.49 -1.16
N ARG A 160 15.98 -3.66 -0.19
CA ARG A 160 15.63 -2.27 -0.46
C ARG A 160 16.84 -1.43 -0.87
N SER A 161 18.01 -1.69 -0.29
CA SER A 161 19.24 -1.03 -0.71
C SER A 161 19.56 -1.36 -2.17
N GLU A 162 19.48 -2.63 -2.56
CA GLU A 162 19.71 -3.06 -3.94
C GLU A 162 18.67 -2.48 -4.91
N LEU A 163 17.40 -2.43 -4.50
CA LEU A 163 16.36 -1.79 -5.30
C LEU A 163 16.65 -0.30 -5.52
N ASN A 164 17.09 0.43 -4.49
CA ASN A 164 17.45 1.83 -4.59
C ASN A 164 18.71 2.05 -5.44
N ASN A 165 19.63 1.09 -5.49
CA ASN A 165 20.81 1.16 -6.36
C ASN A 165 20.45 0.93 -7.84
N LEU A 166 19.36 0.19 -8.09
CA LEU A 166 18.87 -0.09 -9.43
C LEU A 166 18.07 1.08 -10.03
N LEU A 167 17.35 1.83 -9.20
CA LEU A 167 16.52 2.99 -9.59
C LEU A 167 17.35 4.28 -9.69
#